data_AF-A0A0F8WEI0-F1
#
_entry.id   AF-A0A0F8WEI0-F1
#
_cell.length_a   1.000
_cell.length_b   1.000
_cell.length_c   1.000
_cell.angle_alpha   90.00
_cell.angle_beta   90.00
_cell.angle_gamma   90.00
#
_symmetry.space_group_name_H-M   'P 1'
#
loop_
_entity.id
_entity.type
_entity.pdbx_description
1 polymer ?
#
loop_
_entity_poly.entity_id
_entity_poly.type
_entity_poly.pdbx_seq_one_letter_code
_entity_poly.pdbx_strand_id
1 'polypeptide(L)' 'MKRPLVVADIGLNHNGQLDWAKAMIATAAANGVDYVKFQKRVPEAVYVAEYLDRPRRTQWGETIRAE' A
#
# COMPACT_ATOMS: atom_id res chain seq x y z
N MET A 1 0.38 31.99 -10.93
CA MET A 1 -0.55 30.83 -10.73
C MET A 1 0.26 29.71 -10.07
N LYS A 2 -0.25 29.03 -9.03
CA LYS A 2 0.46 27.88 -8.42
C LYS A 2 0.24 26.63 -9.29
N ARG A 3 1.29 25.83 -9.49
CA ARG A 3 1.19 24.55 -10.23
C ARG A 3 0.46 23.49 -9.39
N PRO A 4 -0.15 22.47 -10.01
CA PRO A 4 -0.65 21.30 -9.31
C PRO A 4 0.46 20.60 -8.52
N LEU A 5 0.09 20.02 -7.37
CA LEU A 5 0.93 19.11 -6.62
C LEU A 5 0.66 17.67 -7.06
N VAL A 6 1.71 16.89 -7.26
CA VAL A 6 1.63 15.48 -7.66
C VAL A 6 1.97 14.61 -6.46
N VAL A 7 1.06 13.69 -6.14
CA VAL A 7 1.24 12.70 -5.08
C VAL A 7 1.28 11.31 -5.71
N ALA A 8 2.40 10.60 -5.56
CA ALA A 8 2.50 9.19 -5.94
C ALA A 8 1.87 8.32 -4.85
N ASP A 9 0.76 7.66 -5.15
CA ASP A 9 0.13 6.70 -4.23
C ASP A 9 0.83 5.33 -4.32
N ILE A 10 1.77 5.09 -3.40
CA ILE A 10 2.42 3.79 -3.26
C ILE A 10 1.47 2.80 -2.57
N GLY A 11 0.58 3.28 -1.71
CA GLY A 11 -0.46 2.47 -1.08
C GLY A 11 0.09 1.25 -0.35
N LEU A 12 -0.26 0.05 -0.84
CA LEU A 12 0.18 -1.26 -0.35
C LEU A 12 1.09 -1.99 -1.37
N ASN A 13 1.50 -1.33 -2.45
CA ASN A 13 2.21 -1.95 -3.58
C ASN A 13 3.59 -2.53 -3.22
N HIS A 14 4.11 -2.18 -2.04
CA HIS A 14 5.37 -2.71 -1.53
C HIS A 14 5.28 -4.17 -1.06
N ASN A 15 4.09 -4.80 -1.02
CA ASN A 15 3.89 -6.22 -0.68
C ASN A 15 4.58 -6.64 0.63
N GLY A 16 4.54 -5.78 1.64
CA GLY A 16 5.21 -6.02 2.92
C GLY A 16 6.75 -5.93 2.89
N GLN A 17 7.37 -5.67 1.74
CA GLN A 17 8.82 -5.60 1.60
C GLN A 17 9.34 -4.17 1.74
N LEU A 18 10.16 -3.93 2.76
CA LEU A 18 10.70 -2.60 3.05
C LEU A 18 11.63 -2.07 1.94
N ASP A 19 12.42 -2.96 1.33
CA ASP A 19 13.34 -2.54 0.27
C ASP A 19 12.60 -2.12 -1.01
N TRP A 20 11.46 -2.76 -1.30
CA TRP A 20 10.59 -2.34 -2.40
C TRP A 20 9.95 -0.98 -2.09
N ALA A 21 9.50 -0.75 -0.86
CA ALA A 21 8.99 0.56 -0.46
C ALA A 21 10.03 1.67 -0.66
N LYS A 22 11.29 1.44 -0.25
CA LYS A 22 12.41 2.38 -0.46
C LYS A 22 12.69 2.62 -1.95
N ALA A 23 12.70 1.57 -2.75
CA ALA A 23 12.92 1.67 -4.20
C ALA A 23 11.81 2.45 -4.91
N MET A 24 10.56 2.28 -4.48
CA MET A 24 9.41 3.05 -4.98
C MET A 24 9.51 4.53 -4.60
N ILE A 25 9.94 4.85 -3.37
CA ILE A 25 10.21 6.24 -2.95
C ILE A 25 11.30 6.86 -3.83
N ALA A 26 12.41 6.15 -4.05
CA ALA A 26 13.51 6.63 -4.88
C ALA A 26 13.06 6.87 -6.34
N THR A 27 12.29 5.95 -6.90
CA THR A 27 11.71 6.09 -8.25
C THR A 27 10.77 7.29 -8.34
N ALA A 28 9.89 7.47 -7.36
CA ALA A 28 8.97 8.59 -7.31
C ALA A 28 9.71 9.93 -7.24
N ALA A 29 10.72 10.04 -6.37
CA ALA A 29 11.57 11.21 -6.27
C ALA A 29 12.31 11.52 -7.59
N ALA A 30 12.82 10.49 -8.28
CA ALA A 30 13.48 10.64 -9.57
C ALA A 30 12.55 11.14 -10.69
N ASN A 31 11.24 10.92 -10.56
CA ASN A 31 10.22 11.39 -11.52
C ASN A 31 9.60 12.75 -11.15
N GLY A 32 10.11 13.42 -10.11
CA GLY A 32 9.71 14.79 -9.78
C GLY A 32 8.33 14.92 -9.14
N VAL A 33 7.82 13.87 -8.48
CA VAL A 33 6.60 13.99 -7.68
C VAL A 33 6.87 14.83 -6.42
N ASP A 34 5.86 15.54 -5.94
CA ASP A 34 5.99 16.38 -4.74
C ASP A 34 5.93 15.55 -3.46
N TYR A 35 5.11 14.50 -3.43
CA TYR A 35 4.90 13.65 -2.27
C TYR A 35 4.69 12.18 -2.66
N VAL A 36 4.93 11.30 -1.69
CA VAL A 36 4.51 9.89 -1.73
C VAL A 36 3.47 9.64 -0.64
N LYS A 37 2.52 8.74 -0.90
CA LYS A 37 1.49 8.32 0.06
C LYS A 37 1.53 6.80 0.25
N PHE A 38 1.45 6.38 1.51
CA PHE A 38 1.29 4.99 1.91
C PHE A 38 -0.04 4.78 2.63
N GLN A 39 -0.58 3.56 2.57
CA GLN A 39 -1.70 3.16 3.41
C GLN A 39 -1.18 2.59 4.73
N LYS A 40 -1.60 3.15 5.86
CA LYS A 40 -1.32 2.61 7.19
C LYS A 40 -2.60 1.96 7.72
N ARG A 41 -2.61 0.63 7.83
CA ARG A 41 -3.75 -0.12 8.37
C ARG A 41 -3.29 -1.28 9.25
N VAL A 42 -4.13 -1.62 10.22
CA VAL A 42 -4.12 -2.90 10.91
C VAL A 42 -5.46 -3.55 10.54
N PRO A 43 -5.50 -4.64 9.74
CA PRO A 43 -6.75 -5.18 9.21
C PRO A 43 -7.82 -5.44 10.29
N GLU A 44 -7.42 -5.95 11.45
CA GLU A 44 -8.28 -6.23 12.60
C GLU A 44 -8.90 -4.97 13.22
N ALA A 45 -8.30 -3.80 13.02
CA ALA A 45 -8.83 -2.52 13.48
C ALA A 45 -9.84 -1.89 12.50
N VAL A 46 -9.90 -2.39 11.26
CA VAL A 46 -10.70 -1.79 10.18
C VAL A 46 -11.86 -2.69 9.75
N TYR A 47 -11.69 -4.00 9.84
CA TYR A 47 -12.67 -4.99 9.38
C TYR A 47 -13.13 -5.91 10.51
N VAL A 48 -14.38 -6.36 10.43
CA VAL A 48 -14.91 -7.40 11.32
C VAL A 48 -14.29 -8.76 10.98
N ALA A 49 -14.12 -9.62 11.99
CA ALA A 49 -13.49 -10.93 11.84
C ALA A 49 -14.16 -11.80 10.75
N GLU A 50 -15.49 -11.81 10.71
CA GLU A 50 -16.26 -12.56 9.69
C GLU A 50 -15.88 -12.16 8.26
N TYR A 51 -15.54 -10.89 8.01
CA TYR A 51 -15.09 -10.44 6.70
C TYR A 51 -13.69 -10.93 6.40
N LEU A 52 -12.77 -10.82 7.36
CA LEU A 52 -11.36 -11.23 7.20
C LEU A 52 -11.20 -12.74 6.96
N ASP A 53 -12.12 -13.54 7.49
CA ASP A 53 -12.05 -15.01 7.40
C ASP A 53 -12.72 -15.55 6.12
N ARG A 54 -13.27 -14.67 5.27
CA ARG A 54 -13.82 -15.08 3.96
C ARG A 54 -12.72 -15.63 3.06
N PRO A 55 -13.00 -16.66 2.25
CA PRO A 55 -12.03 -17.27 1.37
C PRO A 55 -11.60 -16.30 0.26
N ARG A 56 -10.29 -16.14 0.11
CA ARG A 56 -9.66 -15.41 -0.98
C ARG A 56 -8.25 -15.94 -1.18
N ARG A 57 -8.06 -16.72 -2.24
CA ARG A 57 -6.75 -17.27 -2.57
C ARG A 57 -5.86 -16.19 -3.17
N THR A 58 -4.75 -15.89 -2.50
CA THR A 58 -3.69 -14.99 -2.97
C THR A 58 -2.35 -15.72 -2.89
N GLN A 59 -1.26 -15.04 -3.28
CA GLN A 59 0.09 -15.56 -3.06
C GLN A 59 0.52 -15.55 -1.58
N TRP A 60 -0.26 -14.91 -0.71
CA TRP A 60 0.05 -14.74 0.71
C TRP A 60 -0.84 -15.58 1.64
N GLY A 61 -1.95 -16.16 1.14
CA GLY A 61 -2.77 -17.10 1.89
C GLY A 61 -4.13 -17.40 1.23
N GLU A 62 -5.05 -17.97 2.01
CA GLU A 62 -6.34 -18.47 1.51
C GLU A 62 -7.56 -17.65 1.96
N THR A 63 -7.36 -16.62 2.79
CA THR A 63 -8.42 -15.76 3.32
C THR A 63 -8.13 -14.29 3.06
N ILE A 64 -9.14 -13.42 3.23
CA ILE A 64 -8.99 -11.97 3.10
C ILE A 64 -7.93 -11.42 4.08
N ARG A 65 -7.76 -12.04 5.25
CA ARG A 65 -6.74 -11.69 6.25
C ARG A 65 -5.30 -11.74 5.71
N ALA A 66 -5.03 -12.65 4.77
CA ALA A 66 -3.69 -12.91 4.28
C ALA A 66 -3.26 -11.89 3.20
N GLU A 67 -3.36 -10.60 3.52
CA GLU A 67 -3.01 -9.47 2.65
C GLU A 67 -1.87 -8.62 3.21
#